data_AF-A0A847V2B3-F1
#
_entry.id   AF-A0A847V2B3-F1
#
_cell.length_a   1.000
_cell.length_b   1.000
_cell.length_c   1.000
_cell.angle_alpha   90.00
_cell.angle_beta   90.00
_cell.angle_gamma   90.00
#
_symmetry.space_group_name_H-M   'P 1'
#
loop_
_entity.id
_entity.type
_entity.pdbx_description
1 polymer ?
#
loop_
_entity_poly.entity_id
_entity_poly.type
_entity_poly.pdbx_seq_one_letter_code
_entity_poly.pdbx_strand_id
1 'polypeptide(L)'
;MEKMGDLLDMLRRFNSLGSTKEAATEVFGWGVEDVLIKEERPGVDQVIVRFYNGQIIEARHILSQEGVVEFGEEWEFRLKMRTDLTSTLRYNAFYSRYIHGKGYLRIDIGYVENKLLRKMLEDFYIPRMRSIYKPIILEYKGLFDYDFFGIEVSCDHAEAYYSTVRQGREEAESGIDDVISRLNYLCDMMKSEKIRKDLKALDEDLCKVLSILCPTTG
;
A
#
# COMPACT_ATOMS: atom_id res chain seq x y z
N MET A 1 20.68 7.53 -12.53
CA MET A 1 19.57 6.60 -12.24
C MET A 1 18.59 7.39 -11.41
N GLU A 2 17.34 7.48 -11.84
CA GLU A 2 16.31 8.21 -11.11
C GLU A 2 15.98 7.48 -9.80
N LYS A 3 15.82 8.25 -8.74
CA LYS A 3 15.57 7.79 -7.37
C LYS A 3 14.14 8.11 -6.95
N MET A 4 13.63 7.39 -5.96
CA MET A 4 12.31 7.64 -5.38
C MET A 4 12.17 9.07 -4.82
N GLY A 5 13.27 9.67 -4.35
CA GLY A 5 13.31 11.08 -3.96
C GLY A 5 13.00 12.05 -5.10
N ASP A 6 13.39 11.72 -6.34
CA ASP A 6 13.09 12.57 -7.51
C ASP A 6 11.57 12.66 -7.76
N LEU A 7 10.80 11.63 -7.39
CA LEU A 7 9.34 11.65 -7.45
C LEU A 7 8.72 12.65 -6.46
N LEU A 8 9.37 12.98 -5.34
CA LEU A 8 8.92 14.05 -4.44
C LEU A 8 9.03 15.41 -5.13
N ASP A 9 10.13 15.66 -5.83
CA ASP A 9 10.33 16.89 -6.61
C ASP A 9 9.34 16.97 -7.77
N MET A 10 9.05 15.84 -8.41
CA MET A 10 7.98 15.74 -9.41
C MET A 10 6.62 16.07 -8.80
N LEU A 11 6.27 15.56 -7.60
CA LEU A 11 5.02 15.92 -6.92
C LEU A 11 4.91 17.42 -6.63
N ARG A 12 6.00 18.07 -6.22
CA ARG A 12 6.06 19.54 -6.03
C ARG A 12 5.78 20.27 -7.34
N ARG A 13 6.39 19.85 -8.44
CA ARG A 13 6.17 20.43 -9.77
C ARG A 13 4.76 20.17 -10.27
N PHE A 14 4.24 18.97 -10.08
CA PHE A 14 2.85 18.63 -10.40
C PHE A 14 1.86 19.56 -9.69
N ASN A 15 2.11 19.82 -8.41
CA ASN A 15 1.31 20.75 -7.62
C ASN A 15 1.40 22.21 -8.11
N SER A 16 2.61 22.68 -8.46
CA SER A 16 2.78 24.05 -8.98
C SER A 16 2.16 24.26 -10.37
N LEU A 17 1.94 23.18 -11.13
CA LEU A 17 1.24 23.19 -12.41
C LEU A 17 -0.28 23.00 -12.30
N GLY A 18 -0.84 23.05 -11.08
CA GLY A 18 -2.29 23.02 -10.84
C GLY A 18 -2.89 21.61 -10.73
N SER A 19 -2.05 20.58 -10.62
CA SER A 19 -2.45 19.22 -10.28
C SER A 19 -3.47 18.56 -11.21
N THR A 20 -3.40 18.85 -12.52
CA THR A 20 -4.32 18.27 -13.53
C THR A 20 -3.76 17.01 -14.19
N LYS A 21 -4.60 16.28 -14.93
CA LYS A 21 -4.17 15.09 -15.69
C LYS A 21 -3.07 15.40 -16.71
N GLU A 22 -3.16 16.56 -17.35
CA GLU A 22 -2.17 17.07 -18.31
C GLU A 22 -0.84 17.37 -17.60
N ALA A 23 -0.89 18.06 -16.46
CA ALA A 23 0.28 18.33 -15.64
C ALA A 23 0.95 17.04 -15.16
N ALA A 24 0.18 16.05 -14.71
CA ALA A 24 0.73 14.74 -14.32
C ALA A 24 1.42 14.04 -15.50
N THR A 25 0.83 14.09 -16.70
CA THR A 25 1.43 13.48 -17.90
C THR A 25 2.74 14.16 -18.27
N GLU A 26 2.80 15.49 -18.20
CA GLU A 26 4.02 16.27 -18.45
C GLU A 26 5.12 15.95 -17.43
N VAL A 27 4.77 15.88 -16.14
CA VAL A 27 5.73 15.81 -15.05
C VAL A 27 6.29 14.40 -14.86
N PHE A 28 5.44 13.38 -14.85
CA PHE A 28 5.86 12.01 -14.57
C PHE A 28 6.32 11.25 -15.83
N GLY A 29 5.98 11.75 -17.03
CA GLY A 29 6.33 11.09 -18.28
C GLY A 29 5.64 9.74 -18.52
N TRP A 30 4.69 9.34 -17.66
CA TRP A 30 3.90 8.12 -17.77
C TRP A 30 2.48 8.44 -18.22
N GLY A 31 1.85 7.51 -18.96
CA GLY A 31 0.46 7.68 -19.39
C GLY A 31 -0.49 7.67 -18.20
N VAL A 32 -1.14 8.82 -17.92
CA VAL A 32 -2.04 8.99 -16.77
C VAL A 32 -3.45 8.50 -17.11
N GLU A 33 -4.01 7.63 -16.26
CA GLU A 33 -5.40 7.16 -16.31
C GLU A 33 -6.32 8.18 -15.63
N ASP A 34 -5.99 8.56 -14.38
CA ASP A 34 -6.85 9.35 -13.51
C ASP A 34 -6.03 10.12 -12.46
N VAL A 35 -6.57 11.25 -12.00
CA VAL A 35 -6.02 12.06 -10.91
C VAL A 35 -7.15 12.40 -9.94
N LEU A 36 -7.01 11.98 -8.69
CA LEU A 36 -7.94 12.28 -7.62
C LEU A 36 -7.25 13.11 -6.54
N ILE A 37 -7.87 14.21 -6.15
CA ILE A 37 -7.42 15.06 -5.05
C ILE A 37 -8.59 15.24 -4.11
N LYS A 38 -8.38 14.99 -2.82
CA LYS A 38 -9.37 15.21 -1.78
C LYS A 38 -8.70 15.56 -0.47
N GLU A 39 -9.37 16.37 0.34
CA GLU A 39 -8.95 16.59 1.72
C GLU A 39 -9.07 15.28 2.51
N GLU A 40 -7.97 14.79 3.07
CA GLU A 40 -7.97 13.60 3.96
C GLU A 40 -8.36 14.00 5.38
N ARG A 41 -7.83 15.15 5.83
CA ARG A 41 -8.10 15.79 7.12
C ARG A 41 -7.69 17.26 7.04
N PRO A 42 -8.11 18.11 8.00
CA PRO A 42 -7.73 19.52 8.00
C PRO A 42 -6.22 19.71 7.84
N GLY A 43 -5.83 20.42 6.78
CA GLY A 43 -4.43 20.73 6.44
C GLY A 43 -3.64 19.59 5.79
N VAL A 44 -4.27 18.51 5.35
CA VAL A 44 -3.62 17.44 4.57
C VAL A 44 -4.51 16.99 3.41
N ASP A 45 -4.01 17.18 2.19
CA ASP A 45 -4.65 16.64 0.99
C ASP A 45 -4.08 15.27 0.65
N GLN A 46 -4.96 14.34 0.26
CA GLN A 46 -4.58 13.11 -0.41
C GLN A 46 -4.64 13.32 -1.92
N VAL A 47 -3.54 12.98 -2.59
CA VAL A 47 -3.39 13.02 -4.05
C VAL A 47 -3.15 11.60 -4.54
N ILE A 48 -3.96 11.13 -5.48
CA ILE A 48 -3.81 9.81 -6.10
C ILE A 48 -3.68 10.00 -7.60
N VAL A 49 -2.54 9.63 -8.16
CA VAL A 49 -2.30 9.59 -9.60
C VAL A 49 -2.24 8.13 -10.03
N ARG A 50 -3.14 7.74 -10.94
CA ARG A 50 -3.20 6.40 -11.52
C ARG A 50 -2.66 6.43 -12.93
N PHE A 51 -1.86 5.43 -13.29
CA PHE A 51 -1.26 5.33 -14.61
C PHE A 51 -1.80 4.10 -15.35
N TYR A 52 -1.84 4.17 -16.69
CA TYR A 52 -2.38 3.09 -17.54
C TYR A 52 -1.62 1.77 -17.43
N ASN A 53 -0.36 1.80 -16.99
CA ASN A 53 0.46 0.62 -16.75
C ASN A 53 0.15 -0.06 -15.38
N GLY A 54 -0.84 0.42 -14.64
CA GLY A 54 -1.23 -0.12 -13.33
C GLY A 54 -0.44 0.44 -12.14
N GLN A 55 0.54 1.32 -12.38
CA GLN A 55 1.23 2.05 -11.32
C GLN A 55 0.31 3.09 -10.71
N ILE A 56 0.54 3.38 -9.43
CA ILE A 56 -0.21 4.37 -8.67
C ILE A 56 0.75 5.12 -7.77
N ILE A 57 0.70 6.45 -7.79
CA ILE A 57 1.31 7.29 -6.76
C ILE A 57 0.18 7.72 -5.82
N GLU A 58 0.23 7.25 -4.58
CA GLU A 58 -0.61 7.77 -3.49
C GLU A 58 0.25 8.67 -2.62
N ALA A 59 -0.02 9.98 -2.69
CA ALA A 59 0.73 11.00 -2.00
C ALA A 59 -0.16 11.75 -0.99
N ARG A 60 0.49 12.32 0.02
CA ARG A 60 -0.10 13.29 0.93
C ARG A 60 0.66 14.59 0.86
N HIS A 61 -0.09 15.68 0.77
CA HIS A 61 0.42 17.04 0.79
C HIS A 61 0.04 17.71 2.11
N ILE A 62 1.04 18.08 2.91
CA ILE A 62 0.86 18.74 4.21
C ILE A 62 0.83 20.25 3.97
N LEU A 63 -0.36 20.86 4.11
CA LEU A 63 -0.66 22.20 3.60
C LEU A 63 -0.21 23.36 4.49
N SER A 64 0.29 23.13 5.71
CA SER A 64 0.97 24.16 6.52
C SER A 64 1.26 23.67 7.93
N GLN A 65 2.55 23.52 8.24
CA GLN A 65 3.12 23.83 9.56
C GLN A 65 4.39 24.62 9.29
N GLU A 66 4.67 25.67 10.07
CA GLU A 66 5.95 26.39 9.98
C GLU A 66 7.12 25.39 10.03
N GLY A 67 8.07 25.52 9.10
CA GLY A 67 9.22 24.62 8.95
C GLY A 67 9.03 23.43 8.01
N VAL A 68 7.81 22.95 7.73
CA VAL A 68 7.61 21.75 6.88
C VAL A 68 8.07 21.97 5.43
N VAL A 69 7.81 23.16 4.89
CA VAL A 69 8.25 23.54 3.54
C VAL A 69 9.77 23.78 3.51
N GLU A 70 10.34 24.33 4.59
CA GLU A 70 11.78 24.63 4.67
C GLU A 70 12.63 23.36 4.69
N PHE A 71 12.11 22.25 5.24
CA PHE A 71 12.79 20.96 5.27
C PHE A 71 12.39 20.02 4.12
N GLY A 72 11.50 20.45 3.22
CA GLY A 72 11.02 19.60 2.13
C GLY A 72 10.20 18.39 2.61
N GLU A 73 9.50 18.53 3.74
CA GLU A 73 8.68 17.48 4.36
C GLU A 73 7.19 17.62 4.02
N GLU A 74 6.85 18.48 3.06
CA GLU A 74 5.48 18.79 2.67
C GLU A 74 4.83 17.66 1.86
N TRP A 75 5.63 16.77 1.28
CA TRP A 75 5.17 15.58 0.56
C TRP A 75 5.68 14.29 1.18
N GLU A 76 4.77 13.32 1.30
CA GLU A 76 5.11 11.91 1.43
C GLU A 76 4.30 11.10 0.42
N PHE A 77 4.84 10.00 -0.09
CA PHE A 77 4.08 9.16 -1.01
C PHE A 77 4.40 7.68 -0.90
N ARG A 78 3.52 6.84 -1.44
CA ARG A 78 3.79 5.44 -1.75
C ARG A 78 3.67 5.23 -3.24
N LEU A 79 4.65 4.55 -3.81
CA LEU A 79 4.51 3.96 -5.13
C LEU A 79 3.86 2.58 -4.98
N LYS A 80 2.80 2.36 -5.74
CA LYS A 80 2.02 1.13 -5.73
C LYS A 80 1.86 0.55 -7.13
N MET A 81 1.51 -0.73 -7.17
CA MET A 81 1.17 -1.48 -8.37
C MET A 81 -0.13 -2.24 -8.14
N ARG A 82 -1.10 -2.07 -9.04
CA ARG A 82 -2.37 -2.80 -8.98
C ARG A 82 -2.12 -4.30 -9.16
N THR A 83 -2.84 -5.12 -8.39
CA THR A 83 -2.91 -6.58 -8.54
C THR A 83 -4.37 -7.03 -8.55
N ASP A 84 -4.62 -8.22 -9.08
CA ASP A 84 -5.94 -8.86 -9.20
C ASP A 84 -6.30 -9.76 -8.01
N LEU A 85 -5.66 -9.54 -6.85
CA LEU A 85 -6.03 -10.22 -5.62
C LEU A 85 -7.29 -9.56 -5.04
N THR A 86 -8.20 -10.34 -4.48
CA THR A 86 -9.40 -9.83 -3.82
C THR A 86 -9.63 -10.58 -2.53
N SER A 87 -10.25 -9.92 -1.56
CA SER A 87 -10.57 -10.50 -0.26
C SER A 87 -11.91 -10.00 0.25
N THR A 88 -12.64 -10.84 0.98
CA THR A 88 -13.88 -10.42 1.67
C THR A 88 -13.60 -9.35 2.73
N LEU A 89 -12.41 -9.37 3.32
CA LEU A 89 -11.97 -8.36 4.30
C LEU A 89 -10.92 -7.43 3.71
N ARG A 90 -11.00 -6.16 4.11
CA ARG A 90 -9.89 -5.24 3.94
C ARG A 90 -8.76 -5.61 4.89
N TYR A 91 -7.55 -5.79 4.37
CA TYR A 91 -6.36 -6.00 5.15
C TYR A 91 -5.13 -5.40 4.49
N ASN A 92 -4.08 -5.22 5.29
CA ASN A 92 -2.76 -4.87 4.83
C ASN A 92 -1.75 -5.88 5.39
N ALA A 93 -0.93 -6.47 4.52
CA ALA A 93 0.14 -7.39 4.90
C ALA A 93 1.50 -6.82 4.47
N PHE A 94 2.41 -6.63 5.42
CA PHE A 94 3.71 -5.99 5.15
C PHE A 94 4.82 -6.48 6.08
N TYR A 95 6.05 -6.33 5.62
CA TYR A 95 7.23 -6.66 6.42
C TYR A 95 7.48 -5.58 7.47
N SER A 96 7.75 -5.99 8.70
CA SER A 96 8.12 -5.10 9.80
C SER A 96 9.31 -5.67 10.55
N ARG A 97 10.26 -4.82 10.95
CA ARG A 97 11.41 -5.24 11.77
C ARG A 97 11.06 -5.19 13.25
N TYR A 98 11.36 -6.27 13.97
CA TYR A 98 11.34 -6.27 15.43
C TYR A 98 12.68 -5.76 15.98
N ILE A 99 12.68 -5.26 17.22
CA ILE A 99 13.84 -4.66 17.92
C ILE A 99 15.07 -5.60 17.99
N HIS A 100 14.90 -6.91 17.73
CA HIS A 100 15.96 -7.93 17.77
C HIS A 100 16.45 -8.37 16.37
N GLY A 101 16.28 -7.53 15.34
CA GLY A 101 16.82 -7.76 13.99
C GLY A 101 16.11 -8.86 13.18
N LYS A 102 15.09 -9.53 13.74
CA LYS A 102 14.24 -10.46 13.01
C LYS A 102 13.04 -9.72 12.43
N GLY A 103 12.88 -9.81 11.11
CA GLY A 103 11.67 -9.40 10.43
C GLY A 103 10.47 -10.28 10.78
N TYR A 104 9.29 -9.69 10.84
CA TYR A 104 8.03 -10.41 11.00
C TYR A 104 6.96 -9.82 10.08
N LEU A 105 5.98 -10.65 9.74
CA LEU A 105 4.86 -10.23 8.92
C LEU A 105 3.86 -9.55 9.84
N ARG A 106 3.56 -8.30 9.55
CA ARG A 106 2.45 -7.60 10.15
C ARG A 106 1.24 -7.73 9.25
N ILE A 107 0.10 -8.01 9.88
CA ILE A 107 -1.20 -8.04 9.22
C ILE A 107 -2.09 -7.11 10.01
N ASP A 108 -2.54 -6.05 9.36
CA ASP A 108 -3.47 -5.09 9.91
C ASP A 108 -4.81 -5.29 9.18
N ILE A 109 -5.85 -5.69 9.89
CA ILE A 109 -7.21 -5.75 9.35
C ILE A 109 -7.78 -4.33 9.35
N GLY A 110 -8.57 -4.00 8.32
CA GLY A 110 -9.30 -2.74 8.25
C GLY A 110 -10.24 -2.55 9.45
N TYR A 111 -10.78 -1.34 9.61
CA TYR A 111 -11.68 -1.04 10.71
C TYR A 111 -12.89 -2.00 10.74
N VAL A 112 -13.11 -2.62 11.90
CA VAL A 112 -14.26 -3.49 12.17
C VAL A 112 -14.94 -2.96 13.43
N GLU A 113 -16.19 -2.51 13.29
CA GLU A 113 -16.98 -1.94 14.38
C GLU A 113 -17.36 -2.99 15.44
N ASN A 114 -17.73 -4.19 14.99
CA ASN A 114 -18.14 -5.28 15.88
C ASN A 114 -16.92 -5.86 16.63
N LYS A 115 -16.86 -5.63 17.94
CA LYS A 115 -15.76 -6.07 18.82
C LYS A 115 -15.57 -7.59 18.86
N LEU A 116 -16.67 -8.36 18.82
CA LEU A 116 -16.60 -9.83 18.83
C LEU A 116 -16.00 -10.33 17.51
N LEU A 117 -16.48 -9.79 16.39
CA LEU A 117 -15.91 -10.08 15.07
C LEU A 117 -14.43 -9.71 15.04
N ARG A 118 -14.05 -8.51 15.49
CA ARG A 118 -12.66 -8.09 15.55
C ARG A 118 -11.79 -9.06 16.34
N LYS A 119 -12.22 -9.46 17.55
CA LYS A 119 -11.48 -10.42 18.37
C LYS A 119 -11.33 -11.78 17.66
N MET A 120 -12.37 -12.27 16.99
CA MET A 120 -12.32 -13.51 16.22
C MET A 120 -11.37 -13.41 15.02
N LEU A 121 -11.33 -12.27 14.33
CA LEU A 121 -10.34 -12.03 13.27
C LEU A 121 -8.92 -12.01 13.82
N GLU A 122 -8.71 -11.36 14.96
CA GLU A 122 -7.40 -11.30 15.65
C GLU A 122 -6.94 -12.69 16.12
N ASP A 123 -7.84 -13.50 16.68
CA ASP A 123 -7.53 -14.81 17.27
C ASP A 123 -7.42 -15.94 16.23
N PHE A 124 -8.15 -15.86 15.10
CA PHE A 124 -8.25 -16.98 14.14
C PHE A 124 -7.88 -16.62 12.70
N TYR A 125 -8.34 -15.47 12.18
CA TYR A 125 -8.12 -15.10 10.78
C TYR A 125 -6.67 -14.63 10.54
N ILE A 126 -6.17 -13.71 11.36
CA ILE A 126 -4.80 -13.18 11.27
C ILE A 126 -3.74 -14.31 11.36
N PRO A 127 -3.79 -15.26 12.31
CA PRO A 127 -2.82 -16.35 12.36
C PRO A 127 -2.80 -17.25 11.11
N ARG A 128 -3.97 -17.54 10.53
CA ARG A 128 -4.07 -18.32 9.29
C ARG A 128 -3.50 -17.54 8.11
N MET A 129 -3.86 -16.26 7.96
CA MET A 129 -3.25 -15.40 6.95
C MET A 129 -1.72 -15.35 7.09
N ARG A 130 -1.21 -15.19 8.33
CA ARG A 130 0.24 -15.18 8.57
C ARG A 130 0.89 -16.46 8.08
N SER A 131 0.24 -17.61 8.25
CA SER A 131 0.75 -18.90 7.78
C SER A 131 0.81 -19.00 6.26
N ILE A 132 -0.15 -18.38 5.55
CA ILE A 132 -0.20 -18.33 4.08
C ILE A 132 0.92 -17.44 3.52
N TYR A 133 1.14 -16.27 4.13
CA TYR A 133 2.17 -15.32 3.70
C TYR A 133 3.58 -15.65 4.22
N LYS A 134 3.71 -16.45 5.29
CA LYS A 134 5.01 -16.81 5.89
C LYS A 134 6.05 -17.32 4.89
N PRO A 135 5.73 -18.15 3.89
CA PRO A 135 6.71 -18.63 2.91
C PRO A 135 7.30 -17.52 2.05
N ILE A 136 6.59 -16.40 1.89
CA ILE A 136 6.95 -15.29 1.01
C ILE A 136 7.28 -14.01 1.78
N ILE A 137 7.33 -14.06 3.11
CA ILE A 137 7.56 -12.89 3.97
C ILE A 137 8.85 -12.13 3.64
N LEU A 138 9.94 -12.85 3.35
CA LEU A 138 11.22 -12.23 3.03
C LEU A 138 11.16 -11.48 1.69
N GLU A 139 10.20 -11.81 0.84
CA GLU A 139 10.02 -11.10 -0.42
C GLU A 139 9.53 -9.67 -0.19
N TYR A 140 8.86 -9.41 0.93
CA TYR A 140 8.40 -8.09 1.34
C TYR A 140 9.48 -7.25 2.04
N LYS A 141 10.70 -7.77 2.23
CA LYS A 141 11.82 -6.97 2.72
C LYS A 141 12.16 -5.89 1.69
N GLY A 142 12.45 -4.68 2.17
CA GLY A 142 12.85 -3.56 1.31
C GLY A 142 14.27 -3.67 0.77
N LEU A 143 14.68 -2.63 0.05
CA LEU A 143 16.00 -2.52 -0.59
C LEU A 143 17.09 -2.09 0.40
N PHE A 144 16.69 -1.43 1.48
CA PHE A 144 17.51 -0.94 2.57
C PHE A 144 17.13 -1.59 3.90
N ASP A 145 17.59 -0.97 4.99
CA ASP A 145 17.37 -1.53 6.30
C ASP A 145 16.00 -1.18 6.87
N TYR A 146 15.52 0.04 6.69
CA TYR A 146 14.27 0.46 7.33
C TYR A 146 13.04 0.41 6.43
N ASP A 147 13.24 0.17 5.14
CA ASP A 147 12.18 0.09 4.14
C ASP A 147 11.59 -1.33 4.01
N PHE A 148 10.46 -1.40 3.32
CA PHE A 148 9.72 -2.63 3.09
C PHE A 148 8.78 -2.50 1.89
N PHE A 149 8.26 -3.65 1.47
CA PHE A 149 7.10 -3.74 0.61
C PHE A 149 5.90 -4.25 1.42
N GLY A 150 4.71 -3.99 0.91
CA GLY A 150 3.44 -4.45 1.47
C GLY A 150 2.43 -4.76 0.38
N ILE A 151 1.31 -5.31 0.79
CA ILE A 151 0.13 -5.48 -0.05
C ILE A 151 -1.12 -5.07 0.74
N GLU A 152 -1.87 -4.14 0.18
CA GLU A 152 -3.20 -3.79 0.62
C GLU A 152 -4.23 -4.54 -0.23
N VAL A 153 -5.21 -5.15 0.41
CA VAL A 153 -6.23 -5.98 -0.25
C VAL A 153 -7.58 -5.62 0.34
N SER A 154 -8.58 -5.51 -0.53
CA SER A 154 -9.98 -5.30 -0.18
C SER A 154 -10.89 -6.12 -1.09
N CYS A 155 -12.20 -5.90 -0.99
CA CYS A 155 -13.17 -6.49 -1.89
C CYS A 155 -13.08 -5.94 -3.32
N ASP A 156 -12.66 -4.69 -3.47
CA ASP A 156 -12.76 -3.97 -4.75
C ASP A 156 -11.40 -3.79 -5.44
N HIS A 157 -10.31 -3.79 -4.66
CA HIS A 157 -8.96 -3.56 -5.17
C HIS A 157 -7.91 -4.24 -4.31
N ALA A 158 -6.77 -4.52 -4.93
CA ALA A 158 -5.54 -4.84 -4.25
C ALA A 158 -4.34 -4.17 -4.91
N GLU A 159 -3.39 -3.77 -4.07
CA GLU A 159 -2.24 -2.97 -4.47
C GLU A 159 -1.01 -3.46 -3.69
N ALA A 160 0.01 -3.91 -4.41
CA ALA A 160 1.34 -4.03 -3.83
C ALA A 160 1.93 -2.62 -3.71
N TYR A 161 2.67 -2.33 -2.65
CA TYR A 161 3.24 -1.00 -2.44
C TYR A 161 4.63 -1.06 -1.83
N TYR A 162 5.41 -0.01 -2.06
CA TYR A 162 6.67 0.26 -1.38
C TYR A 162 6.46 1.22 -0.20
N SER A 163 7.32 1.14 0.81
CA SER A 163 7.34 2.03 1.98
C SER A 163 7.05 3.48 1.63
N THR A 164 6.46 4.19 2.59
CA THR A 164 6.22 5.63 2.44
C THR A 164 7.55 6.36 2.28
N VAL A 165 7.75 6.97 1.13
CA VAL A 165 8.92 7.76 0.78
C VAL A 165 8.77 9.16 1.37
N ARG A 166 9.83 9.63 2.03
CA ARG A 166 9.97 10.97 2.60
C ARG A 166 11.36 11.51 2.32
N GLN A 167 11.49 12.82 2.24
CA GLN A 167 12.78 13.48 2.04
C GLN A 167 13.78 13.06 3.14
N GLY A 168 15.03 12.80 2.74
CA GLY A 168 16.12 12.47 3.68
C GLY A 168 16.02 11.11 4.37
N ARG A 169 15.14 10.21 3.89
CA ARG A 169 15.04 8.82 4.37
C ARG A 169 15.61 7.84 3.35
N GLU A 170 15.96 6.63 3.80
CA GLU A 170 16.54 5.58 2.95
C GLU A 170 15.63 5.24 1.76
N GLU A 171 14.31 5.29 1.95
CA GLU A 171 13.33 5.07 0.89
C GLU A 171 13.52 6.00 -0.31
N ALA A 172 13.94 7.25 -0.07
CA ALA A 172 14.16 8.24 -1.11
C ALA A 172 15.44 7.95 -1.94
N GLU A 173 16.37 7.15 -1.41
CA GLU A 173 17.61 6.79 -2.08
C GLU A 173 17.46 5.58 -3.03
N SER A 174 16.34 4.87 -2.94
CA SER A 174 16.01 3.72 -3.79
C SER A 174 15.87 4.11 -5.26
N GLY A 175 16.36 3.27 -6.18
CA GLY A 175 16.13 3.44 -7.62
C GLY A 175 14.66 3.21 -7.98
N ILE A 176 14.07 4.06 -8.81
CA ILE A 176 12.67 3.92 -9.23
C ILE A 176 12.46 2.58 -9.95
N ASP A 177 13.35 2.24 -10.89
CA ASP A 177 13.27 0.99 -11.66
C ASP A 177 13.40 -0.26 -10.77
N ASP A 178 14.24 -0.21 -9.73
CA ASP A 178 14.41 -1.30 -8.78
C ASP A 178 13.11 -1.53 -7.97
N VAL A 179 12.49 -0.44 -7.50
CA VAL A 179 11.22 -0.49 -6.78
C VAL A 179 10.10 -1.02 -7.69
N ILE A 180 9.98 -0.52 -8.93
CA ILE A 180 8.98 -0.98 -9.89
C ILE A 180 9.18 -2.46 -10.23
N SER A 181 10.43 -2.87 -10.49
CA SER A 181 10.77 -4.28 -10.77
C SER A 181 10.37 -5.18 -9.62
N ARG A 182 10.61 -4.74 -8.38
CA ARG A 182 10.25 -5.49 -7.18
C ARG A 182 8.73 -5.56 -6.97
N LEU A 183 8.01 -4.47 -7.21
CA LEU A 183 6.54 -4.46 -7.18
C LEU A 183 5.95 -5.44 -8.19
N ASN A 184 6.45 -5.44 -9.42
CA ASN A 184 6.02 -6.39 -10.45
C ASN A 184 6.27 -7.84 -10.03
N TYR A 185 7.46 -8.13 -9.49
CA TYR A 185 7.77 -9.46 -8.97
C TYR A 185 6.80 -9.91 -7.86
N LEU A 186 6.48 -9.01 -6.92
CA LEU A 186 5.51 -9.31 -5.86
C LEU A 186 4.11 -9.57 -6.43
N CYS A 187 3.65 -8.75 -7.37
CA CYS A 187 2.37 -8.96 -8.05
C CYS A 187 2.33 -10.32 -8.77
N ASP A 188 3.41 -10.71 -9.45
CA ASP A 188 3.50 -12.02 -10.12
C ASP A 188 3.49 -13.18 -9.13
N MET A 189 4.18 -13.04 -8.00
CA MET A 189 4.14 -14.04 -6.93
C MET A 189 2.73 -14.21 -6.36
N MET A 190 1.95 -13.13 -6.25
CA MET A 190 0.54 -13.19 -5.82
C MET A 190 -0.38 -13.83 -6.87
N LYS A 191 0.10 -14.12 -8.08
CA LYS A 191 -0.58 -14.99 -9.06
C LYS A 191 -0.41 -16.48 -8.76
N SER A 192 0.44 -16.86 -7.80
CA SER A 192 0.60 -18.25 -7.37
C SER A 192 -0.72 -18.88 -6.99
N GLU A 193 -1.07 -19.97 -7.68
CA GLU A 193 -2.33 -20.68 -7.50
C GLU A 193 -2.50 -21.17 -6.05
N LYS A 194 -1.40 -21.57 -5.41
CA LYS A 194 -1.40 -22.03 -4.02
C LYS A 194 -1.82 -20.91 -3.07
N ILE A 195 -1.18 -19.74 -3.16
CA ILE A 195 -1.49 -18.60 -2.29
C ILE A 195 -2.95 -18.17 -2.47
N ARG A 196 -3.40 -18.07 -3.73
CA ARG A 196 -4.78 -17.70 -4.04
C ARG A 196 -5.79 -18.70 -3.51
N LYS A 197 -5.54 -20.01 -3.68
CA LYS A 197 -6.41 -21.06 -3.16
C LYS A 197 -6.49 -21.00 -1.64
N ASP A 198 -5.36 -20.84 -0.96
CA ASP A 198 -5.31 -20.78 0.50
C ASP A 198 -6.01 -19.53 1.05
N LEU A 199 -5.82 -18.36 0.42
CA LEU A 199 -6.52 -17.12 0.78
C LEU A 199 -8.03 -17.23 0.53
N LYS A 200 -8.43 -17.77 -0.63
CA LYS A 200 -9.85 -17.95 -0.95
C LYS A 200 -10.53 -18.92 0.02
N ALA A 201 -9.90 -20.03 0.37
CA ALA A 201 -10.44 -20.98 1.34
C ALA A 201 -10.59 -20.33 2.73
N LEU A 202 -9.64 -19.47 3.13
CA LEU A 202 -9.73 -18.72 4.37
C LEU A 202 -10.91 -17.73 4.36
N ASP A 203 -11.16 -17.06 3.24
CA ASP A 203 -12.32 -16.16 3.08
C ASP A 203 -13.64 -16.91 3.08
N GLU A 204 -13.73 -18.07 2.43
CA GLU A 204 -14.92 -18.93 2.46
C GLU A 204 -15.22 -19.42 3.88
N ASP A 205 -14.21 -19.80 4.65
CA ASP A 205 -14.35 -20.17 6.06
C ASP A 205 -14.85 -18.98 6.89
N LEU A 206 -14.31 -17.78 6.67
CA LEU A 206 -14.77 -16.58 7.34
C LEU A 206 -16.24 -16.27 7.01
N CYS A 207 -16.65 -16.36 5.74
CA CYS A 207 -18.03 -16.13 5.33
C CYS A 207 -19.01 -17.08 6.05
N LYS A 208 -18.65 -18.36 6.23
CA LYS A 208 -19.45 -19.33 7.00
C LYS A 208 -19.57 -18.94 8.47
N VAL A 209 -18.47 -18.46 9.07
CA VAL A 209 -18.49 -17.99 10.46
C VAL A 209 -19.36 -16.73 10.59
N LEU A 210 -19.22 -15.79 9.67
CA LEU A 210 -20.02 -14.56 9.64
C LEU A 210 -21.51 -14.85 9.49
N SER A 211 -21.90 -15.82 8.65
CA SER A 211 -23.31 -16.19 8.50
C SER A 211 -23.91 -16.81 9.77
N ILE A 212 -23.08 -17.41 10.63
CA ILE A 212 -23.52 -17.96 11.92
C ILE A 212 -23.62 -16.86 12.98
N LEU A 213 -22.64 -15.95 13.03
CA LEU A 213 -22.55 -14.89 14.05
C LEU A 213 -23.46 -13.68 13.75
N CYS A 214 -23.73 -13.43 12.47
CA CYS A 214 -24.60 -12.37 11.99
C CYS A 214 -25.64 -12.99 11.04
N PRO A 215 -26.57 -13.81 11.56
CA PRO A 215 -27.64 -14.33 10.73
C PRO A 215 -28.43 -13.14 10.19
N THR A 216 -28.52 -13.03 8.86
CA THR A 216 -29.44 -12.09 8.24
C THR A 216 -30.83 -12.38 8.79
N THR A 217 -31.36 -11.48 9.62
CA THR A 217 -32.76 -11.51 10.04
C THR A 217 -33.60 -11.40 8.77
N GLY A 218 -34.16 -12.52 8.35
CA GLY A 218 -35.26 -12.55 7.39
C GLY A 218 -36.53 -11.95 8.01
#